data_AF-A0A2N7VDN8-F1
#
_entry.id   AF-A0A2N7VDN8-F1
#
_cell.length_a   1.000
_cell.length_b   1.000
_cell.length_c   1.000
_cell.angle_alpha   90.00
_cell.angle_beta   90.00
_cell.angle_gamma   90.00
#
_symmetry.space_group_name_H-M   'P 1'
#
loop_
_entity.id
_entity.type
_entity.pdbx_description
1 polymer ?
#
loop_
_entity_poly.entity_id
_entity_poly.type
_entity_poly.pdbx_seq_one_letter_code
_entity_poly.pdbx_strand_id
1 'polypeptide(L)'
;MKRWVSIVALVVLVACYIAAGTPAVGLLFKPAVLSDALALKPISYHWTNRLDRTIPEAELMASRFYVLILAAVSAAAGIFAFRANATGRRFAFILSWSIVLLAILVYAQMRAFYTVG
;
A
#
# COMPACT_ATOMS: atom_id res chain seq x y z
N MET A 1 13.46 13.16 -19.97
CA MET A 1 13.10 11.98 -19.14
C MET A 1 12.42 12.32 -17.81
N LYS A 2 12.92 13.25 -16.98
CA LYS A 2 12.32 13.55 -15.65
C LYS A 2 10.83 13.92 -15.66
N ARG A 3 10.38 14.77 -16.60
CA ARG A 3 8.96 15.21 -16.67
C ARG A 3 7.98 14.06 -16.91
N TRP A 4 8.34 13.10 -17.77
CA TRP A 4 7.51 11.92 -18.04
C TRP A 4 7.33 11.03 -16.81
N VAL A 5 8.38 10.87 -16.00
CA VAL A 5 8.29 10.10 -14.74
C VAL A 5 7.33 10.76 -13.75
N SER A 6 7.40 12.09 -13.61
CA SER A 6 6.48 12.84 -12.75
C SER A 6 5.03 12.75 -13.23
N ILE A 7 4.81 12.84 -14.55
CA ILE A 7 3.47 12.69 -15.14
C ILE A 7 2.92 11.28 -14.86
N VAL A 8 3.71 10.24 -15.12
CA VAL A 8 3.29 8.86 -14.85
C VAL A 8 2.99 8.66 -13.37
N ALA A 9 3.85 9.16 -12.47
CA ALA A 9 3.60 9.08 -11.03
C ALA A 9 2.31 9.78 -10.63
N LEU A 10 2.04 10.98 -11.18
CA LEU A 10 0.80 11.71 -10.91
C LEU A 10 -0.44 10.96 -11.42
N VAL A 11 -0.37 10.41 -12.64
CA VAL A 11 -1.45 9.60 -13.22
C VAL A 11 -1.74 8.38 -12.35
N VAL A 12 -0.70 7.69 -11.87
CA VAL A 12 -0.84 6.55 -10.96
C VAL A 12 -1.48 6.98 -9.63
N LEU A 13 -1.05 8.11 -9.06
CA LEU A 13 -1.65 8.63 -7.83
C LEU A 13 -3.13 8.95 -8.01
N VAL A 14 -3.50 9.61 -9.11
CA VAL A 14 -4.89 9.93 -9.43
C VAL A 14 -5.70 8.64 -9.65
N ALA A 15 -5.15 7.67 -10.39
CA ALA A 15 -5.81 6.38 -10.61
C ALA A 15 -6.04 5.63 -9.29
N CYS A 16 -5.05 5.59 -8.39
CA CYS A 16 -5.19 5.00 -7.06
C CYS A 16 -6.26 5.74 -6.23
N TYR A 17 -6.31 7.07 -6.31
CA TYR A 17 -7.29 7.89 -5.59
C TYR A 17 -8.71 7.62 -6.06
N ILE A 18 -8.93 7.53 -7.37
CA ILE A 18 -10.23 7.19 -7.96
C ILE A 18 -10.61 5.74 -7.63
N ALA A 19 -9.68 4.79 -7.78
CA ALA A 19 -9.92 3.37 -7.49
C ALA A 19 -10.16 3.09 -5.99
N ALA A 20 -9.73 3.98 -5.10
CA ALA A 20 -10.05 3.95 -3.66
C ALA A 20 -11.45 4.53 -3.35
N GLY A 21 -12.22 4.95 -4.35
CA GLY A 21 -13.55 5.52 -4.15
C GLY A 21 -13.54 7.01 -3.80
N THR A 22 -12.49 7.74 -4.20
CA THR A 22 -12.35 9.19 -3.96
C THR A 22 -12.55 9.59 -2.49
N PRO A 23 -11.77 9.03 -1.56
CA PRO A 23 -11.90 9.35 -0.14
C PRO A 23 -11.67 10.85 0.12
N ALA A 24 -12.34 11.40 1.13
CA ALA A 24 -12.11 12.79 1.52
C ALA A 24 -10.63 13.02 1.83
N VAL A 25 -10.02 14.03 1.22
CA VAL A 25 -8.56 14.27 1.30
C VAL A 25 -8.08 14.41 2.75
N GLY A 26 -8.89 15.00 3.63
CA GLY A 26 -8.58 15.10 5.05
C GLY A 26 -8.45 13.76 5.77
N LEU A 27 -9.13 12.70 5.30
CA LEU A 27 -8.99 11.35 5.86
C LEU A 27 -7.64 10.73 5.53
N LEU A 28 -7.04 11.03 4.37
CA LEU A 28 -5.74 10.47 3.97
C LEU A 28 -4.63 10.84 4.98
N PHE A 29 -4.74 11.99 5.63
CA PHE A 29 -3.77 12.44 6.63
C PHE A 29 -4.03 11.90 8.03
N LYS A 30 -5.11 11.13 8.25
CA LYS A 30 -5.35 10.50 9.56
C LYS A 30 -4.33 9.39 9.82
N PRO A 31 -3.65 9.39 10.98
CA PRO A 31 -2.71 8.32 11.34
C PRO A 31 -3.34 6.92 11.32
N ALA A 32 -4.62 6.80 11.70
CA ALA A 32 -5.36 5.54 11.67
C ALA A 32 -5.44 4.95 10.25
N VAL A 33 -5.73 5.79 9.24
CA VAL A 33 -5.80 5.38 7.83
C VAL A 33 -4.46 4.83 7.33
N LEU A 34 -3.35 5.47 7.70
CA LEU A 34 -2.03 4.97 7.34
C LEU A 34 -1.71 3.65 8.09
N SER A 35 -2.07 3.56 9.37
CA SER A 35 -1.86 2.32 10.15
C SER A 35 -2.67 1.15 9.60
N ASP A 36 -3.93 1.37 9.22
CA ASP A 36 -4.80 0.35 8.64
C ASP A 36 -4.29 -0.10 7.27
N ALA A 37 -3.76 0.82 6.46
CA ALA A 37 -3.11 0.49 5.20
C ALA A 37 -1.85 -0.37 5.39
N LEU A 38 -0.99 -0.02 6.36
CA LEU A 38 0.20 -0.81 6.69
C LEU A 38 -0.15 -2.18 7.27
N ALA A 39 -1.25 -2.27 8.01
CA ALA A 39 -1.80 -3.53 8.48
C ALA A 39 -2.51 -4.33 7.36
N LEU A 40 -2.55 -3.79 6.13
CA LEU A 40 -3.21 -4.37 4.96
C LEU A 40 -4.71 -4.65 5.17
N LYS A 41 -5.34 -3.97 6.14
CA LYS A 41 -6.74 -4.21 6.50
C LYS A 41 -7.73 -4.08 5.34
N PRO A 42 -7.56 -3.18 4.36
CA PRO A 42 -8.47 -3.11 3.20
C PRO A 42 -8.57 -4.40 2.37
N ILE A 43 -7.54 -5.26 2.42
CA ILE A 43 -7.49 -6.52 1.66
C ILE A 43 -7.58 -7.76 2.56
N SER A 44 -7.27 -7.61 3.85
CA SER A 44 -7.39 -8.66 4.87
C SER A 44 -8.58 -8.45 5.80
N TYR A 45 -9.51 -7.56 5.46
CA TYR A 45 -10.67 -7.26 6.27
C TYR A 45 -11.49 -8.54 6.52
N HIS A 46 -11.62 -8.91 7.77
CA HIS A 46 -12.44 -10.04 8.16
C HIS A 46 -13.61 -9.55 9.01
N TRP A 47 -14.83 -9.60 8.46
CA TRP A 47 -16.05 -9.21 9.18
C TRP A 47 -16.26 -10.02 10.49
N THR A 48 -15.65 -11.20 10.59
CA THR A 48 -15.64 -12.05 11.78
C THR A 48 -14.69 -11.55 12.87
N ASN A 49 -13.72 -10.70 12.54
CA ASN A 49 -12.79 -10.11 13.51
C ASN A 49 -13.45 -8.90 14.21
N ARG A 50 -13.56 -8.97 15.53
CA ARG A 50 -14.26 -7.96 16.34
C ARG A 50 -13.61 -6.58 16.23
N LEU A 51 -12.29 -6.52 16.11
CA LEU A 51 -11.56 -5.24 15.99
C LEU A 51 -11.67 -4.61 14.60
N ASP A 52 -11.99 -5.40 13.58
CA ASP A 52 -12.22 -4.86 12.24
C ASP A 52 -13.60 -4.21 12.14
N ARG A 53 -14.58 -4.64 12.95
CA ARG A 53 -15.92 -4.01 13.02
C ARG A 53 -15.91 -2.61 13.60
N THR A 54 -14.92 -2.26 14.41
CA THR A 54 -14.83 -0.93 15.03
C THR A 54 -14.18 0.10 14.12
N ILE A 55 -13.63 -0.32 12.98
CA ILE A 55 -12.99 0.60 12.02
C ILE A 55 -14.09 1.32 11.24
N PRO A 56 -14.09 2.66 11.21
CA PRO A 56 -15.00 3.41 10.38
C PRO A 56 -14.82 3.04 8.90
N GLU A 57 -15.90 2.71 8.21
CA GLU A 57 -15.86 2.29 6.81
C GLU A 57 -15.16 3.33 5.92
N ALA A 58 -15.38 4.62 6.18
CA ALA A 58 -14.71 5.70 5.46
C ALA A 58 -13.18 5.70 5.63
N GLU A 59 -12.66 5.30 6.80
CA GLU A 59 -11.23 5.20 7.07
C GLU A 59 -10.63 3.92 6.43
N LEU A 60 -11.38 2.82 6.46
CA LEU A 60 -11.03 1.59 5.74
C LEU A 60 -10.96 1.82 4.22
N MET A 61 -11.93 2.53 3.65
CA MET A 61 -11.92 2.87 2.23
C MET A 61 -10.80 3.85 1.88
N ALA A 62 -10.53 4.83 2.75
CA ALA A 62 -9.40 5.74 2.58
C ALA A 62 -8.05 5.01 2.61
N SER A 63 -7.89 3.99 3.47
CA SER A 63 -6.63 3.24 3.57
C SER A 63 -6.34 2.38 2.34
N ARG A 64 -7.37 2.00 1.57
CA ARG A 64 -7.24 1.33 0.27
C ARG A 64 -6.38 2.12 -0.73
N PHE A 65 -6.41 3.45 -0.67
CA PHE A 65 -5.55 4.32 -1.49
C PHE A 65 -4.06 3.96 -1.35
N TYR A 66 -3.59 3.84 -0.11
CA TYR A 66 -2.20 3.53 0.18
C TYR A 66 -1.83 2.09 -0.20
N VAL A 67 -2.76 1.14 -0.02
CA VAL A 67 -2.57 -0.25 -0.48
C VAL A 67 -2.44 -0.32 -2.00
N LEU A 68 -3.22 0.46 -2.74
CA LEU A 68 -3.13 0.54 -4.21
C LEU A 68 -1.81 1.18 -4.67
N ILE A 69 -1.31 2.20 -3.97
CA ILE A 69 0.03 2.75 -4.22
C ILE A 69 1.09 1.69 -3.98
N LEU A 70 1.02 0.96 -2.87
CA LEU A 70 1.95 -0.12 -2.55
C LEU A 70 1.96 -1.19 -3.64
N ALA A 71 0.78 -1.57 -4.14
CA ALA A 71 0.64 -2.52 -5.25
C ALA A 71 1.25 -1.97 -6.55
N ALA A 72 1.01 -0.71 -6.89
CA ALA A 72 1.57 -0.08 -8.09
C ALA A 72 3.11 -0.02 -8.07
N VAL A 73 3.70 0.34 -6.94
CA VAL A 73 5.17 0.35 -6.78
C VAL A 73 5.73 -1.06 -6.87
N SER A 74 5.05 -2.04 -6.27
CA SER A 74 5.45 -3.45 -6.34
C SER A 74 5.39 -4.01 -7.77
N ALA A 75 4.35 -3.67 -8.53
CA ALA A 75 4.25 -4.03 -9.94
C ALA A 75 5.40 -3.41 -10.76
N ALA A 76 5.74 -2.14 -10.51
CA ALA A 76 6.87 -1.48 -11.17
C ALA A 76 8.21 -2.15 -10.81
N ALA A 77 8.43 -2.48 -9.53
CA ALA A 77 9.61 -3.22 -9.08
C ALA A 77 9.72 -4.60 -9.75
N GLY A 78 8.60 -5.33 -9.86
CA GLY A 78 8.52 -6.61 -10.57
C GLY A 78 8.89 -6.48 -12.05
N ILE A 79 8.34 -5.49 -12.76
CA ILE A 79 8.69 -5.22 -14.18
C ILE A 79 10.19 -4.93 -14.32
N PHE A 80 10.79 -4.22 -13.37
CA PHE A 80 12.24 -3.97 -13.38
C PHE A 80 13.07 -5.23 -13.12
N ALA A 81 12.57 -6.16 -12.31
CA ALA A 81 13.23 -7.44 -12.05
C ALA A 81 13.26 -8.35 -13.29
N PHE A 82 12.20 -8.35 -14.11
CA PHE A 82 12.13 -9.15 -15.35
C PHE A 82 13.01 -8.64 -16.50
N ARG A 83 13.65 -7.48 -16.38
CA ARG A 83 14.52 -6.94 -17.43
C ARG A 83 15.93 -7.53 -17.33
N ALA A 84 16.36 -8.22 -18.38
CA ALA A 84 17.61 -8.98 -18.48
C ALA A 84 18.91 -8.22 -18.12
N ASN A 85 18.94 -6.88 -18.25
CA ASN A 85 20.09 -6.05 -17.88
C ASN A 85 19.83 -5.30 -16.56
N ALA A 86 19.90 -6.03 -15.44
CA ALA A 86 19.80 -5.45 -14.12
C ALA A 86 21.12 -4.76 -13.73
N THR A 87 21.11 -3.43 -13.64
CA THR A 87 22.23 -2.66 -13.09
C THR A 87 22.22 -2.75 -11.56
N GLY A 88 23.37 -2.60 -10.90
CA GLY A 88 23.46 -2.69 -9.43
C GLY A 88 22.50 -1.75 -8.68
N ARG A 89 22.19 -0.58 -9.25
CA ARG A 89 21.17 0.35 -8.71
C ARG A 89 19.75 -0.24 -8.74
N ARG A 90 19.38 -0.96 -9.81
CA ARG A 90 18.06 -1.61 -9.92
C ARG A 90 17.96 -2.78 -8.95
N PHE A 91 19.04 -3.56 -8.82
CA PHE A 91 19.10 -4.64 -7.85
C PHE A 91 18.91 -4.11 -6.42
N ALA A 92 19.66 -3.06 -6.03
CA ALA A 92 19.52 -2.43 -4.73
C ALA A 92 18.08 -1.92 -4.50
N PHE A 93 17.46 -1.28 -5.50
CA PHE A 93 16.06 -0.84 -5.41
C PHE A 93 15.10 -2.01 -5.15
N ILE A 94 15.21 -3.09 -5.94
CA ILE A 94 14.34 -4.28 -5.78
C ILE A 94 14.56 -4.91 -4.41
N LEU A 95 15.81 -5.08 -3.98
CA LEU A 95 16.15 -5.66 -2.67
C LEU A 95 15.58 -4.82 -1.53
N SER A 96 15.79 -3.50 -1.55
CA SER A 96 15.22 -2.59 -0.54
C SER A 96 13.69 -2.66 -0.54
N TRP A 97 13.06 -2.70 -1.71
CA TRP A 97 11.61 -2.80 -1.81
C TRP A 97 11.08 -4.13 -1.26
N SER A 98 11.76 -5.24 -1.54
CA SER A 98 11.43 -6.55 -0.97
C SER A 98 11.52 -6.56 0.55
N ILE A 99 12.53 -5.89 1.13
CA ILE A 99 12.67 -5.75 2.60
C ILE A 99 11.49 -4.95 3.17
N VAL A 100 11.11 -3.84 2.52
CA VAL A 100 9.94 -3.03 2.92
C VAL A 100 8.65 -3.86 2.87
N LEU A 101 8.42 -4.61 1.79
CA LEU A 101 7.26 -5.48 1.66
C LEU A 101 7.24 -6.59 2.73
N LEU A 102 8.39 -7.19 3.03
CA LEU A 102 8.50 -8.18 4.09
C LEU A 102 8.15 -7.57 5.46
N ALA A 103 8.64 -6.37 5.77
CA ALA A 103 8.31 -5.67 7.01
C ALA A 103 6.81 -5.35 7.11
N ILE A 104 6.19 -4.88 6.03
CA ILE A 104 4.74 -4.64 5.96
C ILE A 104 3.98 -5.94 6.17
N LEU A 105 4.39 -7.04 5.52
CA LEU A 105 3.76 -8.34 5.68
C LEU A 105 3.86 -8.82 7.13
N VAL A 106 5.05 -8.79 7.74
CA VAL A 106 5.24 -9.16 9.15
C VAL A 106 4.38 -8.31 10.07
N TYR A 107 4.33 -6.99 9.85
CA TYR A 107 3.46 -6.09 10.62
C TYR A 107 1.97 -6.44 10.47
N ALA A 108 1.50 -6.68 9.25
CA ALA A 108 0.12 -7.07 8.97
C ALA A 108 -0.22 -8.41 9.64
N GLN A 109 0.67 -9.40 9.58
CA GLN A 109 0.50 -10.68 10.27
C GLN A 109 0.43 -10.49 11.78
N MET A 110 1.29 -9.64 12.36
CA MET A 110 1.21 -9.35 13.79
C MET A 110 -0.14 -8.71 14.18
N ARG A 111 -0.64 -7.79 13.36
CA ARG A 111 -1.94 -7.14 13.57
C ARG A 111 -3.12 -8.06 13.32
N ALA A 112 -2.96 -9.14 12.55
CA ALA A 112 -4.00 -10.14 12.31
C ALA A 112 -4.09 -11.19 13.43
N PHE A 113 -2.93 -11.63 13.97
CA PHE A 113 -2.88 -12.72 14.94
C PHE A 113 -2.72 -12.28 16.41
N TYR A 114 -2.05 -11.16 16.70
CA TYR A 114 -1.87 -10.67 18.07
C TYR A 114 -2.95 -9.70 18.54
N THR A 115 -4.06 -9.58 17.80
CA THR A 115 -5.28 -8.97 18.30
C THR A 115 -6.08 -9.94 19.18
N VAL A 116 -5.38 -10.78 19.95
CA VAL A 116 -5.93 -11.50 21.10
C VAL A 116 -6.05 -10.49 22.23
N GLY A 117 -7.26 -9.96 22.39
CA GLY A 117 -7.70 -9.42 23.68
C GLY A 117 -8.13 -10.55 24.59
#